data_AF-A0A6P4EBA7-F1
#
_entry.id   AF-A0A6P4EBA7-F1
#
_cell.length_a   1.000
_cell.length_b   1.000
_cell.length_c   1.000
_cell.angle_alpha   90.00
_cell.angle_beta   90.00
_cell.angle_gamma   90.00
#
_symmetry.space_group_name_H-M   'P 1'
#
loop_
_entity.id
_entity.type
_entity.pdbx_description
1 polymer ?
#
loop_
_entity_poly.entity_id
_entity_poly.type
_entity_poly.pdbx_seq_one_letter_code
_entity_poly.pdbx_strand_id
1 'polypeptide(L)'
;MLTAVDEVKKTGDAMSIAAREFSEDPCSSLKRGNMVRAARNLLSAVTRLLILADMVDVHLLLKSLHIVEDDLNKLKNASSQDELMDNMRQFGRNAGELIKQAAKRQQELKDPQLRDDLAAARAMLKKHSTMLLTASKVYVRHPELDLAKVNRDFILKQVCDAVNTISDVAQGKSSQPTDIYSGAGELAAALDDFDEGIVMDPMTYSEKRSRQLLEERLESIISAAALMADADCTRDERRERIVAECNAVRQALQDLLSEYMSNMSQKDNSPGLTRAIDQMCRKTRDLRRQLRKAVVDHVSDSFLETTTPLLDLIEAAKTGNEKKVREKAEIFTKHAEKLVEVANLVCSMSSNEDGVKMVRYAAAQIESLCPQVINAASILTVRPNSKVAQENMTTYRQAWEVQVRILTEAVDDITTIDDFLAVSENHILEDVNKCVMALQVGDARDLRATAGAIQGRSSRVCNVVEAEMDNYEPCIYTKRVLEAVKVLREQGMYIFRI
;
A
#
# COMPACT_ATOMS: atom_id res chain seq x y z
N MET A 1 9.55 21.14 -36.22
CA MET A 1 8.34 20.45 -36.71
C MET A 1 8.23 20.50 -38.23
N LEU A 2 7.95 21.65 -38.86
CA LEU A 2 7.73 21.73 -40.33
C LEU A 2 8.88 21.15 -41.17
N THR A 3 10.14 21.44 -40.83
CA THR A 3 11.31 20.87 -41.52
C THR A 3 11.39 19.33 -41.41
N ALA A 4 11.01 18.76 -40.27
CA ALA A 4 11.01 17.31 -40.08
C ALA A 4 9.87 16.64 -40.86
N VAL A 5 8.72 17.31 -40.98
CA VAL A 5 7.60 16.85 -41.83
C VAL A 5 8.02 16.83 -43.31
N ASP A 6 8.73 17.86 -43.76
CA ASP A 6 9.26 17.92 -45.14
C ASP A 6 10.28 16.79 -45.41
N GLU A 7 11.18 16.53 -44.45
CA GLU A 7 12.14 15.43 -44.51
C GLU A 7 11.44 14.06 -44.60
N VAL A 8 10.37 13.84 -43.82
CA VAL A 8 9.55 12.62 -43.88
C VAL A 8 8.86 12.49 -45.23
N LYS A 9 8.31 13.57 -45.80
CA LYS A 9 7.69 13.55 -47.13
C LYS A 9 8.71 13.13 -48.19
N LYS A 10 9.87 13.80 -48.22
CA LYS A 10 10.94 13.52 -49.18
C LYS A 10 11.46 12.09 -49.09
N THR A 11 11.70 11.60 -47.87
CA THR A 11 12.16 10.21 -47.67
C THR A 11 11.06 9.18 -47.95
N GLY A 12 9.79 9.55 -47.71
CA GLY A 12 8.61 8.75 -48.04
C GLY A 12 8.43 8.58 -49.55
N ASP A 13 8.58 9.65 -50.32
CA ASP A 13 8.54 9.60 -51.78
C ASP A 13 9.66 8.71 -52.35
N ALA A 14 10.88 8.85 -51.83
CA ALA A 14 12.02 8.01 -52.23
C ALA A 14 11.79 6.53 -51.90
N MET A 15 11.20 6.22 -50.74
CA MET A 15 10.82 4.85 -50.36
C MET A 15 9.72 4.31 -51.27
N SER A 16 8.70 5.12 -51.61
CA SER A 16 7.63 4.70 -52.52
C SER A 16 8.17 4.35 -53.91
N ILE A 17 9.14 5.11 -54.42
CA ILE A 17 9.77 4.82 -55.72
C ILE A 17 10.57 3.52 -55.63
N ALA A 18 11.48 3.40 -54.66
CA ALA A 18 12.32 2.22 -54.50
C ALA A 18 11.51 0.93 -54.24
N ALA A 19 10.38 1.04 -53.52
CA ALA A 19 9.47 -0.08 -53.29
C ALA A 19 8.74 -0.52 -54.57
N ARG A 20 8.31 0.44 -55.42
CA ARG A 20 7.70 0.12 -56.73
C ARG A 20 8.69 -0.57 -57.66
N GLU A 21 9.90 -0.02 -57.78
CA GLU A 21 10.97 -0.60 -58.61
C GLU A 21 11.33 -2.04 -58.19
N PHE A 22 11.35 -2.30 -56.88
CA PHE A 22 11.56 -3.65 -56.33
C PHE A 22 10.35 -4.56 -56.56
N SER A 23 9.12 -4.05 -56.44
CA SER A 23 7.90 -4.85 -56.68
C SER A 23 7.78 -5.34 -58.13
N GLU A 24 8.32 -4.57 -59.08
CA GLU A 24 8.40 -4.95 -60.50
C GLU A 24 9.51 -5.99 -60.77
N ASP A 25 10.48 -6.15 -59.87
CA ASP A 25 11.61 -7.08 -60.01
C ASP A 25 12.10 -7.61 -58.63
N PRO A 26 11.35 -8.54 -58.02
CA PRO A 26 11.61 -8.98 -56.65
C PRO A 26 12.88 -9.81 -56.46
N CYS A 27 13.44 -10.36 -57.55
CA CYS A 27 14.64 -11.18 -57.52
C CYS A 27 15.94 -10.35 -57.57
N SER A 28 15.85 -9.04 -57.82
CA SER A 28 17.01 -8.16 -57.89
C SER A 28 17.57 -7.80 -56.52
N SER A 29 18.78 -8.27 -56.23
CA SER A 29 19.51 -7.95 -54.99
C SER A 29 19.83 -6.45 -54.86
N LEU A 30 20.12 -5.77 -55.98
CA LEU A 30 20.41 -4.34 -56.01
C LEU A 30 19.18 -3.50 -55.65
N LYS A 31 18.02 -3.79 -56.28
CA LYS A 31 16.76 -3.08 -56.00
C LYS A 31 16.29 -3.32 -54.57
N ARG A 32 16.44 -4.56 -54.07
CA ARG A 32 16.21 -4.87 -52.65
C ARG A 32 17.09 -4.02 -51.73
N GLY A 33 18.38 -3.88 -52.04
CA GLY A 33 19.32 -3.05 -51.29
C GLY A 33 18.93 -1.56 -51.27
N ASN A 34 18.54 -1.01 -52.42
CA ASN A 34 18.06 0.37 -52.54
C ASN A 34 16.78 0.62 -51.73
N MET A 35 15.81 -0.29 -51.81
CA MET A 35 14.58 -0.24 -51.02
C MET A 35 14.89 -0.28 -49.51
N VAL A 36 15.75 -1.19 -49.06
CA VAL A 36 16.13 -1.29 -47.64
C VAL A 36 16.81 0.01 -47.16
N ARG A 37 17.67 0.62 -47.99
CA ARG A 37 18.29 1.90 -47.67
C ARG A 37 17.27 3.04 -47.57
N ALA A 38 16.32 3.12 -48.50
CA ALA A 38 15.24 4.10 -48.47
C ALA A 38 14.35 3.91 -47.23
N ALA A 39 14.03 2.66 -46.87
CA ALA A 39 13.27 2.33 -45.67
C ALA A 39 13.96 2.77 -44.38
N ARG A 40 15.29 2.54 -44.26
CA ARG A 40 16.07 3.00 -43.10
C ARG A 40 16.10 4.53 -42.98
N ASN A 41 16.24 5.22 -44.11
CA ASN A 41 16.20 6.69 -44.12
C ASN A 41 14.81 7.22 -43.71
N LEU A 42 13.74 6.63 -44.24
CA LEU A 42 12.37 6.98 -43.84
C LEU A 42 12.14 6.72 -42.35
N LEU A 43 12.57 5.56 -41.84
CA LEU A 43 12.46 5.23 -40.42
C LEU A 43 13.19 6.27 -39.54
N SER A 44 14.39 6.69 -39.94
CA SER A 44 15.15 7.73 -39.24
C SER A 44 14.42 9.09 -39.25
N ALA A 45 13.88 9.51 -40.40
CA ALA A 45 13.14 10.76 -40.53
C ALA A 45 11.85 10.76 -39.69
N VAL A 46 11.08 9.66 -39.73
CA VAL A 46 9.85 9.49 -38.93
C VAL A 46 10.17 9.47 -37.44
N THR A 47 11.23 8.76 -37.03
CA THR A 47 11.67 8.73 -35.63
C THR A 47 12.03 10.13 -35.13
N ARG A 48 12.77 10.92 -35.93
CA ARG A 48 13.09 12.31 -35.61
C ARG A 48 11.84 13.19 -35.48
N LEU A 49 10.86 13.01 -36.36
CA LEU A 49 9.58 13.73 -36.28
C LEU A 49 8.83 13.39 -34.99
N LEU A 50 8.76 12.12 -34.62
CA LEU A 50 8.08 11.66 -33.41
C LEU A 50 8.78 12.17 -32.14
N ILE A 51 10.11 12.16 -32.08
CA ILE A 51 10.87 12.73 -30.96
C ILE A 51 10.58 14.24 -30.83
N LEU A 52 10.56 14.98 -31.94
CA LEU A 52 10.24 16.41 -31.90
C LEU A 52 8.79 16.67 -31.46
N ALA A 53 7.85 15.82 -31.85
CA ALA A 53 6.46 15.91 -31.38
C ALA A 53 6.37 15.63 -29.87
N ASP A 54 7.06 14.61 -29.37
CA ASP A 54 7.14 14.30 -27.94
C ASP A 54 7.70 15.47 -27.13
N MET A 55 8.78 16.09 -27.60
CA MET A 55 9.35 17.28 -26.95
C MET A 55 8.37 18.46 -26.88
N VAL A 56 7.53 18.63 -27.90
CA VAL A 56 6.47 19.67 -27.90
C VAL A 56 5.39 19.31 -26.87
N ASP A 57 4.95 18.06 -26.82
CA ASP A 57 3.97 17.60 -25.84
C ASP A 57 4.47 17.77 -24.40
N VAL A 58 5.73 17.43 -24.12
CA VAL A 58 6.37 17.69 -22.82
C VAL A 58 6.43 19.19 -22.52
N HIS A 59 6.76 20.04 -23.48
CA HIS A 59 6.79 21.48 -23.27
C HIS A 59 5.40 22.06 -22.97
N LEU A 60 4.36 21.59 -23.67
CA LEU A 60 2.97 21.98 -23.40
C LEU A 60 2.53 21.52 -22.00
N LEU A 61 2.91 20.32 -21.59
CA LEU A 61 2.65 19.79 -20.25
C LEU A 61 3.30 20.67 -19.17
N LEU A 62 4.59 21.04 -19.34
CA LEU A 62 5.29 21.93 -18.41
C LEU A 62 4.69 23.34 -18.37
N LYS A 63 4.19 23.84 -19.50
CA LYS A 63 3.45 25.11 -19.53
C LYS A 63 2.15 25.01 -18.73
N SER A 64 1.39 23.93 -18.90
CA SER A 64 0.17 23.70 -18.12
C SER A 64 0.48 23.58 -16.63
N LEU A 65 1.62 22.99 -16.30
CA LEU A 65 2.10 22.84 -14.92
C LEU A 65 2.36 24.20 -14.27
N HIS A 66 3.07 25.09 -14.96
CA HIS A 66 3.35 26.43 -14.45
C HIS A 66 2.08 27.25 -14.19
N ILE A 67 1.05 27.10 -15.04
CA ILE A 67 -0.26 27.72 -14.81
C ILE A 67 -0.89 27.22 -13.51
N VAL A 68 -0.78 25.92 -13.22
CA VAL A 68 -1.30 25.34 -11.97
C VAL A 68 -0.49 25.82 -10.75
N GLU A 69 0.83 25.95 -10.86
CA GLU A 69 1.67 26.54 -9.80
C GLU A 69 1.25 27.98 -9.48
N ASP A 70 1.01 28.80 -10.50
CA ASP A 70 0.52 30.18 -10.34
C ASP A 70 -0.85 30.21 -9.66
N ASP A 71 -1.75 29.30 -10.02
CA ASP A 71 -3.06 29.18 -9.37
C ASP A 71 -2.94 28.77 -7.90
N LEU A 72 -2.02 27.86 -7.55
CA LEU A 72 -1.74 27.50 -6.16
C LEU A 72 -1.20 28.69 -5.35
N ASN A 73 -0.34 29.52 -5.95
CA ASN A 73 0.14 30.75 -5.34
C ASN A 73 -1.01 31.75 -5.09
N LYS A 74 -1.95 31.90 -6.03
CA LYS A 74 -3.15 32.73 -5.83
C LYS A 74 -4.05 32.18 -4.72
N LEU A 75 -4.26 30.86 -4.67
CA LEU A 75 -5.03 30.20 -3.60
C LEU A 75 -4.41 30.43 -2.22
N LYS A 76 -3.08 30.34 -2.11
CA LYS A 76 -2.34 30.58 -0.85
C LYS A 76 -2.57 32.00 -0.30
N ASN A 77 -2.62 32.98 -1.21
CA ASN A 77 -2.68 34.40 -0.89
C ASN A 77 -4.11 34.98 -0.89
N ALA A 78 -5.13 34.16 -1.17
CA ALA A 78 -6.52 34.60 -1.18
C ALA A 78 -6.91 35.19 0.19
N SER A 79 -7.52 36.37 0.14
CA SER A 79 -7.83 37.19 1.32
C SER A 79 -9.33 37.24 1.65
N SER A 80 -10.18 36.79 0.72
CA SER A 80 -11.63 36.75 0.88
C SER A 80 -12.22 35.44 0.34
N GLN A 81 -13.44 35.12 0.77
CA GLN A 81 -14.13 33.90 0.32
C GLN A 81 -14.45 33.96 -1.19
N ASP A 82 -14.84 35.13 -1.70
CA ASP A 82 -15.16 35.30 -3.12
C ASP A 82 -13.92 35.11 -3.99
N GLU A 83 -12.81 35.76 -3.62
CA GLU A 83 -11.50 35.59 -4.28
C GLU A 83 -11.04 34.13 -4.24
N LEU A 84 -11.16 33.47 -3.09
CA LEU A 84 -10.83 32.05 -2.95
C LEU A 84 -11.67 31.17 -3.88
N MET A 85 -12.97 31.40 -3.96
CA MET A 85 -13.87 30.61 -4.81
C MET A 85 -13.57 30.81 -6.29
N ASP A 86 -13.25 32.03 -6.72
CA ASP A 86 -12.87 32.31 -8.11
C ASP A 86 -11.51 31.70 -8.46
N ASN A 87 -10.51 31.83 -7.57
CA ASN A 87 -9.22 31.16 -7.72
C ASN A 87 -9.36 29.63 -7.76
N MET A 88 -10.23 29.04 -6.95
CA MET A 88 -10.45 27.59 -6.94
C MET A 88 -11.14 27.10 -8.22
N ARG A 89 -12.08 27.87 -8.78
CA ARG A 89 -12.70 27.55 -10.08
C ARG A 89 -11.67 27.56 -11.20
N GLN A 90 -10.75 28.51 -11.20
CA GLN A 90 -9.67 28.59 -12.18
C GLN A 90 -8.70 27.42 -12.01
N PHE A 91 -8.22 27.18 -10.78
CA PHE A 91 -7.37 26.05 -10.43
C PHE A 91 -8.00 24.72 -10.86
N GLY A 92 -9.27 24.48 -10.56
CA GLY A 92 -9.95 23.22 -10.90
C GLY A 92 -10.00 22.95 -12.40
N ARG A 93 -10.15 23.99 -13.24
CA ARG A 93 -10.08 23.85 -14.71
C ARG A 93 -8.66 23.50 -15.17
N ASN A 94 -7.66 24.25 -14.69
CA ASN A 94 -6.28 24.09 -15.13
C ASN A 94 -5.66 22.79 -14.61
N ALA A 95 -5.94 22.39 -13.37
CA ALA A 95 -5.55 21.11 -12.80
C ALA A 95 -6.21 19.94 -13.56
N GLY A 96 -7.47 20.08 -13.98
CA GLY A 96 -8.15 19.08 -14.81
C GLY A 96 -7.46 18.86 -16.16
N GLU A 97 -7.05 19.94 -16.83
CA GLU A 97 -6.30 19.86 -18.09
C GLU A 97 -4.89 19.27 -17.86
N LEU A 98 -4.19 19.70 -16.80
CA LEU A 98 -2.89 19.12 -16.42
C LEU A 98 -2.99 17.61 -16.18
N ILE A 99 -4.00 17.15 -15.43
CA ILE A 99 -4.23 15.72 -15.16
C ILE A 99 -4.45 14.93 -16.45
N LYS A 100 -5.13 15.53 -17.44
CA LYS A 100 -5.40 14.90 -18.74
C LYS A 100 -4.12 14.80 -19.58
N GLN A 101 -3.33 15.86 -19.63
CA GLN A 101 -2.05 15.86 -20.36
C GLN A 101 -1.04 14.89 -19.71
N ALA A 102 -0.96 14.89 -18.38
CA ALA A 102 -0.16 13.93 -17.64
C ALA A 102 -0.61 12.48 -17.87
N ALA A 103 -1.91 12.23 -18.08
CA ALA A 103 -2.43 10.90 -18.44
C ALA A 103 -1.87 10.40 -19.78
N LYS A 104 -1.81 11.29 -20.77
CA LYS A 104 -1.24 10.98 -22.09
C LYS A 104 0.24 10.63 -21.95
N ARG A 105 0.99 11.46 -21.21
CA ARG A 105 2.42 11.23 -20.94
C ARG A 105 2.67 9.89 -20.22
N GLN A 106 1.82 9.52 -19.26
CA GLN A 106 1.89 8.23 -18.57
C GLN A 106 1.79 7.02 -19.52
N GLN A 107 1.07 7.14 -20.64
CA GLN A 107 0.97 6.06 -21.63
C GLN A 107 2.21 6.00 -22.55
N GLU A 108 2.91 7.12 -22.72
CA GLU A 108 4.08 7.25 -23.58
C GLU A 108 5.39 6.84 -22.86
N LEU A 109 5.45 7.03 -21.55
CA LEU A 109 6.58 6.64 -20.70
C LEU A 109 6.86 5.14 -20.82
N LYS A 110 8.15 4.79 -20.88
CA LYS A 110 8.62 3.40 -21.03
C LYS A 110 8.95 2.74 -19.69
N ASP A 111 9.47 3.53 -18.76
CA ASP A 111 9.81 3.06 -17.41
C ASP A 111 8.52 2.83 -16.60
N PRO A 112 8.22 1.59 -16.16
CA PRO A 112 7.06 1.29 -15.34
C PRO A 112 7.00 2.12 -14.05
N GLN A 113 8.13 2.33 -13.38
CA GLN A 113 8.18 3.08 -12.12
C GLN A 113 7.75 4.54 -12.34
N LEU A 114 8.26 5.18 -13.40
CA LEU A 114 7.84 6.54 -13.76
C LEU A 114 6.36 6.60 -14.15
N ARG A 115 5.80 5.54 -14.73
CA ARG A 115 4.35 5.49 -15.04
C ARG A 115 3.53 5.47 -13.75
N ASP A 116 3.95 4.70 -12.76
CA ASP A 116 3.27 4.59 -11.47
C ASP A 116 3.40 5.86 -10.64
N ASP A 117 4.59 6.47 -10.61
CA ASP A 117 4.83 7.76 -9.95
C ASP A 117 3.95 8.87 -10.54
N LEU A 118 3.82 8.91 -11.88
CA LEU A 118 2.95 9.87 -12.55
C LEU A 118 1.47 9.59 -12.25
N ALA A 119 1.07 8.32 -12.18
CA ALA A 119 -0.29 7.92 -11.81
C ALA A 119 -0.63 8.37 -10.39
N ALA A 120 0.27 8.09 -9.43
CA ALA A 120 0.13 8.45 -8.04
C ALA A 120 0.05 9.98 -7.86
N ALA A 121 0.96 10.73 -8.49
CA ALA A 121 0.96 12.19 -8.42
C ALA A 121 -0.34 12.81 -8.98
N ARG A 122 -0.85 12.28 -10.10
CA ARG A 122 -2.15 12.68 -10.66
C ARG A 122 -3.31 12.38 -9.72
N ALA A 123 -3.30 11.21 -9.08
CA ALA A 123 -4.33 10.82 -8.12
C ALA A 123 -4.29 11.72 -6.87
N MET A 124 -3.11 12.05 -6.36
CA MET A 124 -2.90 12.96 -5.22
C MET A 124 -3.40 14.38 -5.53
N LEU A 125 -3.04 14.94 -6.69
CA LEU A 125 -3.53 16.25 -7.13
C LEU A 125 -5.07 16.29 -7.16
N LYS A 126 -5.71 15.26 -7.70
CA LYS A 126 -7.17 15.14 -7.74
C LYS A 126 -7.79 15.00 -6.35
N LYS A 127 -7.26 14.09 -5.52
CA LYS A 127 -7.76 13.79 -4.16
C LYS A 127 -7.68 15.01 -3.26
N HIS A 128 -6.55 15.71 -3.26
CA HIS A 128 -6.31 16.82 -2.35
C HIS A 128 -6.93 18.15 -2.79
N SER A 129 -7.40 18.27 -4.04
CA SER A 129 -8.10 19.47 -4.52
C SER A 129 -9.31 19.84 -3.64
N THR A 130 -10.15 18.87 -3.27
CA THR A 130 -11.33 19.12 -2.42
C THR A 130 -10.94 19.47 -0.98
N MET A 131 -9.90 18.84 -0.45
CA MET A 131 -9.35 19.14 0.88
C MET A 131 -8.75 20.55 0.91
N LEU A 132 -8.04 20.96 -0.16
CA LEU A 132 -7.45 22.29 -0.28
C LEU A 132 -8.52 23.37 -0.25
N LEU A 133 -9.63 23.17 -0.96
CA LEU A 133 -10.76 24.09 -0.95
C LEU A 133 -11.34 24.25 0.46
N THR A 134 -11.67 23.15 1.13
CA THR A 134 -12.33 23.19 2.44
C THR A 134 -11.40 23.75 3.52
N ALA A 135 -10.12 23.35 3.55
CA ALA A 135 -9.13 23.90 4.47
C ALA A 135 -8.89 25.41 4.23
N SER A 136 -8.81 25.84 2.97
CA SER A 136 -8.66 27.25 2.62
C SER A 136 -9.89 28.09 3.01
N LYS A 137 -11.11 27.55 2.82
CA LYS A 137 -12.35 28.21 3.25
C LYS A 137 -12.36 28.46 4.75
N VAL A 138 -11.94 27.47 5.54
CA VAL A 138 -11.84 27.61 7.00
C VAL A 138 -10.85 28.70 7.36
N TYR A 139 -9.63 28.66 6.81
CA TYR A 139 -8.58 29.63 7.14
C TYR A 139 -8.98 31.07 6.77
N VAL A 140 -9.55 31.29 5.59
CA VAL A 140 -10.00 32.63 5.17
C VAL A 140 -11.17 33.12 6.03
N ARG A 141 -12.02 32.21 6.54
CA ARG A 141 -13.15 32.58 7.40
C ARG A 141 -12.74 32.84 8.85
N HIS A 142 -11.79 32.08 9.37
CA HIS A 142 -11.31 32.14 10.75
C HIS A 142 -9.77 32.22 10.78
N PRO A 143 -9.19 33.35 10.31
CA PRO A 143 -7.73 33.51 10.22
C PRO A 143 -7.05 33.55 11.59
N GLU A 144 -7.81 33.76 12.67
CA GLU A 144 -7.34 33.72 14.06
C GLU A 144 -7.02 32.30 14.56
N LEU A 145 -7.43 31.25 13.84
CA LEU A 145 -7.20 29.87 14.23
C LEU A 145 -5.90 29.34 13.60
N ASP A 146 -4.84 29.21 14.39
CA ASP A 146 -3.55 28.67 13.93
C ASP A 146 -3.69 27.29 13.29
N LEU A 147 -4.54 26.42 13.86
CA LEU A 147 -4.80 25.09 13.32
C LEU A 147 -5.39 25.13 11.91
N ALA A 148 -6.22 26.13 11.57
CA ALA A 148 -6.75 26.28 10.22
C ALA A 148 -5.63 26.58 9.21
N LYS A 149 -4.64 27.36 9.61
CA LYS A 149 -3.44 27.63 8.81
C LYS A 149 -2.61 26.37 8.60
N VAL A 150 -2.33 25.63 9.67
CA VAL A 150 -1.56 24.38 9.61
C VAL A 150 -2.23 23.37 8.67
N ASN A 151 -3.55 23.19 8.78
CA ASN A 151 -4.32 22.25 7.98
C ASN A 151 -4.30 22.63 6.48
N ARG A 152 -4.44 23.93 6.18
CA ARG A 152 -4.34 24.46 4.80
C ARG A 152 -2.94 24.31 4.24
N ASP A 153 -1.92 24.75 4.98
CA ASP A 153 -0.54 24.77 4.51
C ASP A 153 0.00 23.35 4.28
N PHE A 154 -0.43 22.37 5.10
CA PHE A 154 -0.14 20.95 4.89
C PHE A 154 -0.71 20.45 3.54
N ILE A 155 -2.00 20.66 3.29
CA ILE A 155 -2.62 20.19 2.04
C ILE A 155 -2.07 20.94 0.83
N LEU A 156 -1.81 22.23 0.96
CA LEU A 156 -1.19 23.02 -0.11
C LEU A 156 0.19 22.43 -0.46
N LYS A 157 1.00 22.10 0.55
CA LYS A 157 2.29 21.43 0.34
C LYS A 157 2.13 20.10 -0.39
N GLN A 158 1.19 19.24 0.03
CA GLN A 158 0.93 17.95 -0.64
C GLN A 158 0.52 18.13 -2.12
N VAL A 159 -0.28 19.15 -2.43
CA VAL A 159 -0.67 19.46 -3.81
C VAL A 159 0.54 19.98 -4.61
N CYS A 160 1.38 20.84 -4.02
CA CYS A 160 2.62 21.30 -4.65
C CYS A 160 3.59 20.14 -4.91
N ASP A 161 3.77 19.22 -3.95
CA ASP A 161 4.65 18.06 -4.09
C ASP A 161 4.16 17.12 -5.21
N ALA A 162 2.84 16.94 -5.35
CA ALA A 162 2.25 16.21 -6.47
C ALA A 162 2.52 16.89 -7.82
N VAL A 163 2.38 18.22 -7.89
CA VAL A 163 2.70 19.01 -9.10
C VAL A 163 4.18 18.91 -9.46
N ASN A 164 5.08 19.02 -8.47
CA ASN A 164 6.52 18.86 -8.66
C ASN A 164 6.87 17.45 -9.18
N THR A 165 6.25 16.42 -8.62
CA THR A 165 6.42 15.03 -9.08
C THR A 165 5.98 14.86 -10.53
N ILE A 166 4.84 15.45 -10.93
CA ILE A 166 4.42 15.47 -12.35
C ILE A 166 5.48 16.15 -13.22
N SER A 167 6.06 17.27 -12.77
CA SER A 167 7.08 18.03 -13.49
C SER A 167 8.33 17.21 -13.77
N ASP A 168 8.85 16.58 -12.72
CA ASP A 168 10.08 15.80 -12.79
C ASP A 168 9.90 14.55 -13.64
N VAL A 169 8.83 13.79 -13.41
CA VAL A 169 8.53 12.58 -14.16
C VAL A 169 8.27 12.89 -15.64
N ALA A 170 7.59 13.99 -15.95
CA ALA A 170 7.40 14.45 -17.33
C ALA A 170 8.73 14.71 -18.05
N GLN A 171 9.73 15.23 -17.32
CA GLN A 171 11.09 15.49 -17.79
C GLN A 171 11.99 14.25 -17.77
N GLY A 172 11.49 13.09 -17.33
CA GLY A 172 12.27 11.86 -17.21
C GLY A 172 13.25 11.86 -16.03
N LYS A 173 13.06 12.75 -15.05
CA LYS A 173 13.77 12.68 -13.77
C LYS A 173 13.02 11.73 -12.85
N SER A 174 13.76 10.87 -12.17
CA SER A 174 13.22 10.13 -11.03
C SER A 174 13.33 11.00 -9.78
N SER A 175 12.19 11.37 -9.19
CA SER A 175 12.12 12.26 -8.02
C SER A 175 12.20 11.54 -6.69
N GLN A 176 12.07 10.21 -6.68
CA GLN A 176 12.06 9.45 -5.42
C GLN A 176 13.45 8.85 -5.15
N PRO A 177 13.95 8.93 -3.91
CA PRO A 177 14.92 7.94 -3.45
C PRO A 177 14.23 6.58 -3.61
N THR A 178 14.74 5.77 -4.52
CA THR A 178 14.08 4.58 -5.07
C THR A 178 13.79 3.46 -4.05
N ASP A 179 14.05 3.63 -2.75
CA ASP A 179 14.26 2.51 -1.82
C ASP A 179 13.60 2.60 -0.43
N ILE A 180 12.89 3.68 -0.05
CA ILE A 180 12.42 3.77 1.37
C ILE A 180 11.35 2.71 1.68
N TYR A 181 10.51 2.37 0.70
CA TYR A 181 9.41 1.40 0.87
C TYR A 181 9.62 0.10 0.10
N SER A 182 10.74 -0.02 -0.63
CA SER A 182 11.06 -1.16 -1.49
C SER A 182 11.65 -2.33 -0.70
N GLY A 183 11.57 -3.53 -1.27
CA GLY A 183 12.14 -4.76 -0.71
C GLY A 183 11.14 -5.64 0.03
N ALA A 184 11.44 -6.94 0.04
CA ALA A 184 10.69 -7.95 0.79
C ALA A 184 10.67 -7.65 2.30
N GLY A 185 9.75 -8.32 3.01
CA GLY A 185 9.69 -8.27 4.46
C GLY A 185 10.99 -8.69 5.10
N GLU A 186 11.50 -7.89 6.03
CA GLU A 186 12.82 -8.10 6.68
C GLU A 186 12.92 -9.47 7.35
N LEU A 187 11.84 -9.92 8.01
CA LEU A 187 11.81 -11.20 8.71
C LEU A 187 11.59 -12.37 7.74
N ALA A 188 10.79 -12.18 6.70
CA ALA A 188 10.64 -13.15 5.62
C ALA A 188 11.97 -13.40 4.91
N ALA A 189 12.66 -12.31 4.50
CA ALA A 189 13.97 -12.37 3.87
C ALA A 189 15.02 -13.00 4.81
N ALA A 190 15.04 -12.65 6.09
CA ALA A 190 15.96 -13.26 7.06
C ALA A 190 15.73 -14.78 7.23
N LEU A 191 14.47 -15.23 7.23
CA LEU A 191 14.12 -16.64 7.27
C LEU A 191 14.54 -17.38 5.99
N ASP A 192 14.34 -16.75 4.82
CA ASP A 192 14.75 -17.32 3.53
C ASP A 192 16.28 -17.42 3.42
N ASP A 193 17.01 -16.35 3.76
CA ASP A 193 18.48 -16.31 3.82
C ASP A 193 19.05 -17.34 4.82
N PHE A 194 18.33 -17.61 5.91
CA PHE A 194 18.69 -18.63 6.87
C PHE A 194 18.45 -20.03 6.31
N ASP A 195 17.29 -20.29 5.72
CA ASP A 195 16.93 -21.58 5.09
C ASP A 195 17.91 -21.93 3.94
N GLU A 196 18.37 -20.94 3.17
CA GLU A 196 19.42 -21.12 2.17
C GLU A 196 20.80 -21.35 2.81
N GLY A 197 21.10 -20.62 3.88
CA GLY A 197 22.40 -20.65 4.56
C GLY A 197 22.69 -21.94 5.33
N ILE A 198 21.66 -22.70 5.75
CA ILE A 198 21.84 -23.96 6.49
C ILE A 198 22.28 -25.13 5.60
N VAL A 199 22.10 -25.04 4.28
CA VAL A 199 22.49 -26.10 3.34
C VAL A 199 23.90 -25.81 2.82
N MET A 200 24.89 -26.46 3.44
CA MET A 200 26.31 -26.27 3.11
C MET A 200 26.98 -27.59 2.74
N ASP A 201 28.02 -27.53 1.90
CA ASP A 201 28.94 -28.65 1.70
C ASP A 201 29.67 -28.94 3.04
N PRO A 202 29.59 -30.17 3.59
CA PRO A 202 30.22 -30.53 4.86
C PRO A 202 31.73 -30.25 4.88
N MET A 203 32.41 -30.35 3.73
CA MET A 203 33.85 -30.08 3.62
C MET A 203 34.18 -28.58 3.75
N THR A 204 33.20 -27.71 3.52
CA THR A 204 33.34 -26.25 3.63
C THR A 204 32.93 -25.71 5.00
N TYR A 205 32.33 -26.56 5.85
CA TYR A 205 31.89 -26.16 7.18
C TYR A 205 33.08 -25.81 8.09
N SER A 206 32.98 -24.66 8.76
CA SER A 206 33.94 -24.21 9.76
C SER A 206 33.25 -24.03 11.11
N GLU A 207 33.69 -24.78 12.13
CA GLU A 207 33.14 -24.67 13.48
C GLU A 207 33.23 -23.25 14.04
N LYS A 208 34.25 -22.48 13.68
CA LYS A 208 34.38 -21.09 14.14
C LYS A 208 33.50 -20.13 13.35
N ARG A 209 33.53 -20.21 12.01
CA ARG A 209 32.89 -19.22 11.14
C ARG A 209 31.42 -19.55 10.82
N SER A 210 31.15 -20.78 10.38
CA SER A 210 29.81 -21.21 9.95
C SER A 210 28.86 -21.28 11.15
N ARG A 211 29.33 -21.82 12.28
CA ARG A 211 28.55 -21.88 13.53
C ARG A 211 28.13 -20.50 14.00
N GLN A 212 29.09 -19.60 14.16
CA GLN A 212 28.85 -18.24 14.64
C GLN A 212 27.85 -17.51 13.72
N LEU A 213 28.02 -17.62 12.41
CA LEU A 213 27.11 -17.00 11.44
C LEU A 213 25.67 -17.52 11.56
N LEU A 214 25.49 -18.84 11.67
CA LEU A 214 24.15 -19.44 11.78
C LEU A 214 23.49 -19.12 13.12
N GLU A 215 24.25 -19.14 14.23
CA GLU A 215 23.75 -18.77 15.56
C GLU A 215 23.35 -17.28 15.62
N GLU A 216 24.17 -16.38 15.06
CA GLU A 216 23.86 -14.94 14.98
C GLU A 216 22.62 -14.66 14.12
N ARG A 217 22.51 -15.29 12.94
CA ARG A 217 21.32 -15.17 12.08
C ARG A 217 20.06 -15.68 12.77
N LEU A 218 20.14 -16.84 13.43
CA LEU A 218 18.99 -17.41 14.13
C LEU A 218 18.55 -16.52 15.30
N GLU A 219 19.48 -16.01 16.11
CA GLU A 219 19.12 -15.13 17.23
C GLU A 219 18.53 -13.80 16.76
N SER A 220 18.94 -13.28 15.60
CA SER A 220 18.27 -12.13 14.97
C SER A 220 16.82 -12.43 14.61
N ILE A 221 16.53 -13.59 13.99
CA ILE A 221 15.17 -14.04 13.66
C ILE A 221 14.33 -14.21 14.93
N ILE A 222 14.90 -14.84 15.96
CA ILE A 222 14.24 -15.07 17.24
C ILE A 222 13.95 -13.76 17.96
N SER A 223 14.85 -12.78 17.91
CA SER A 223 14.63 -11.46 18.49
C SER A 223 13.46 -10.75 17.82
N ALA A 224 13.35 -10.82 16.49
CA ALA A 224 12.20 -10.29 15.76
C ALA A 224 10.90 -11.04 16.08
N ALA A 225 10.95 -12.37 16.18
CA ALA A 225 9.83 -13.20 16.59
C ALA A 225 9.35 -12.87 18.02
N ALA A 226 10.27 -12.57 18.94
CA ALA A 226 9.97 -12.17 20.31
C ALA A 226 9.27 -10.81 20.36
N LEU A 227 9.71 -9.83 19.57
CA LEU A 227 9.01 -8.54 19.45
C LEU A 227 7.55 -8.71 18.99
N MET A 228 7.31 -9.62 18.04
CA MET A 228 5.96 -9.96 17.60
C MET A 228 5.17 -10.69 18.70
N ALA A 229 5.81 -11.59 19.45
CA ALA A 229 5.19 -12.32 20.55
C ALA A 229 4.80 -11.42 21.74
N ASP A 230 5.60 -10.38 22.00
CA ASP A 230 5.45 -9.44 23.11
C ASP A 230 4.59 -8.21 22.76
N ALA A 231 4.14 -8.07 21.51
CA ALA A 231 3.27 -6.98 21.09
C ALA A 231 1.92 -7.01 21.86
N ASP A 232 1.40 -5.83 22.21
CA ASP A 232 0.17 -5.69 23.02
C ASP A 232 -1.08 -6.35 22.41
N CYS A 233 -1.08 -6.56 21.09
CA CYS A 233 -2.16 -7.23 20.36
C CYS A 233 -1.98 -8.75 20.24
N THR A 234 -0.88 -9.30 20.70
CA THR A 234 -0.61 -10.75 20.62
C THR A 234 -1.31 -11.48 21.75
N ARG A 235 -2.11 -12.47 21.37
CA ARG A 235 -2.84 -13.33 22.31
C ARG A 235 -1.91 -14.26 23.06
N ASP A 236 -2.24 -14.56 24.32
CA ASP A 236 -1.41 -15.39 25.20
C ASP A 236 -1.08 -16.77 24.59
N GLU A 237 -2.08 -17.46 24.04
CA GLU A 237 -1.86 -18.76 23.38
C GLU A 237 -0.93 -18.66 22.16
N ARG A 238 -0.96 -17.52 21.45
CA ARG A 238 -0.09 -17.30 20.28
C ARG A 238 1.34 -17.04 20.75
N ARG A 239 1.50 -16.20 21.76
CA ARG A 239 2.78 -15.90 22.42
C ARG A 239 3.46 -17.18 22.90
N GLU A 240 2.74 -18.07 23.61
CA GLU A 240 3.28 -19.36 24.06
C GLU A 240 3.71 -20.26 22.90
N ARG A 241 2.92 -20.32 21.82
CA ARG A 241 3.27 -21.09 20.61
C ARG A 241 4.51 -20.56 19.91
N ILE A 242 4.66 -19.24 19.77
CA ILE A 242 5.87 -18.63 19.18
C ILE A 242 7.09 -18.96 20.03
N VAL A 243 7.01 -18.79 21.35
CA VAL A 243 8.12 -19.10 22.28
C VAL A 243 8.52 -20.57 22.17
N ALA A 244 7.55 -21.48 22.11
CA ALA A 244 7.81 -22.90 21.94
C ALA A 244 8.54 -23.20 20.61
N GLU A 245 8.12 -22.60 19.50
CA GLU A 245 8.80 -22.78 18.22
C GLU A 245 10.19 -22.13 18.19
N CYS A 246 10.39 -20.95 18.79
CA CYS A 246 11.72 -20.36 18.93
C CYS A 246 12.68 -21.32 19.65
N ASN A 247 12.23 -21.96 20.75
CA ASN A 247 13.02 -22.95 21.47
C ASN A 247 13.28 -24.21 20.61
N ALA A 248 12.29 -24.66 19.85
CA ALA A 248 12.43 -25.82 18.98
C ALA A 248 13.43 -25.57 17.83
N VAL A 249 13.41 -24.38 17.24
CA VAL A 249 14.35 -23.96 16.19
C VAL A 249 15.77 -23.84 16.74
N ARG A 250 15.96 -23.29 17.95
CA ARG A 250 17.29 -23.29 18.61
C ARG A 250 17.82 -24.71 18.80
N GLN A 251 17.00 -25.63 19.30
CA GLN A 251 17.41 -27.02 19.49
C GLN A 251 17.77 -27.69 18.17
N ALA A 252 16.94 -27.51 17.13
CA ALA A 252 17.21 -28.07 15.81
C ALA A 252 18.53 -27.56 15.21
N LEU A 253 18.89 -26.28 15.44
CA LEU A 253 20.17 -25.74 15.00
C LEU A 253 21.34 -26.40 15.73
N GLN A 254 21.24 -26.63 17.04
CA GLN A 254 22.29 -27.29 17.81
C GLN A 254 22.50 -28.75 17.37
N ASP A 255 21.41 -29.46 17.06
CA ASP A 255 21.46 -30.82 16.50
C ASP A 255 22.14 -30.81 15.12
N LEU A 256 21.79 -29.86 14.24
CA LEU A 256 22.38 -29.68 12.91
C LEU A 256 23.88 -29.37 12.97
N LEU A 257 24.28 -28.44 13.83
CA LEU A 257 25.70 -28.10 14.02
C LEU A 257 26.52 -29.30 14.52
N SER A 258 25.93 -30.13 15.38
CA SER A 258 26.57 -31.36 15.88
C SER A 258 26.79 -32.40 14.76
N GLU A 259 25.82 -32.54 13.85
CA GLU A 259 25.97 -33.37 12.66
C GLU A 259 27.03 -32.79 11.71
N TYR A 260 27.06 -31.48 11.47
CA TYR A 260 28.10 -30.87 10.63
C TYR A 260 29.51 -31.09 11.17
N MET A 261 29.71 -30.95 12.49
CA MET A 261 30.99 -31.25 13.14
C MET A 261 31.41 -32.72 12.95
N SER A 262 30.43 -33.63 13.02
CA SER A 262 30.68 -35.07 12.87
C SER A 262 31.00 -35.49 11.42
N ASN A 263 30.66 -34.67 10.44
CA ASN A 263 30.77 -34.99 9.00
C ASN A 263 31.78 -34.13 8.23
N MET A 264 32.61 -33.30 8.90
CA MET A 264 33.59 -32.38 8.25
C MET A 264 34.60 -33.04 7.28
N SER A 265 34.81 -34.35 7.39
CA SER A 265 35.77 -35.10 6.56
C SER A 265 35.10 -35.90 5.44
N GLN A 266 33.77 -35.84 5.33
CA GLN A 266 32.99 -36.59 4.34
C GLN A 266 32.55 -35.67 3.21
N LYS A 267 32.75 -36.14 1.97
CA LYS A 267 32.40 -35.39 0.76
C LYS A 267 30.90 -35.42 0.47
N ASP A 268 30.21 -36.46 0.94
CA ASP A 268 28.77 -36.64 0.75
C ASP A 268 28.03 -36.43 2.07
N ASN A 269 26.79 -35.93 2.00
CA ASN A 269 25.93 -35.78 3.17
C ASN A 269 25.61 -37.15 3.76
N SER A 270 25.95 -37.37 5.03
CA SER A 270 25.51 -38.57 5.72
C SER A 270 23.98 -38.56 5.90
N PRO A 271 23.33 -39.74 6.02
CA PRO A 271 21.90 -39.81 6.30
C PRO A 271 21.50 -39.08 7.59
N GLY A 272 22.40 -38.99 8.58
CA GLY A 272 22.21 -38.22 9.80
C GLY A 272 22.15 -36.72 9.53
N LEU A 273 23.11 -36.19 8.78
CA LEU A 273 23.15 -34.79 8.39
C LEU A 273 21.94 -34.40 7.53
N THR A 274 21.57 -35.21 6.54
CA THR A 274 20.38 -34.95 5.70
C THR A 274 19.12 -34.88 6.56
N ARG A 275 18.96 -35.77 7.54
CA ARG A 275 17.82 -35.74 8.47
C ARG A 275 17.83 -34.50 9.37
N ALA A 276 19.00 -34.05 9.83
CA ALA A 276 19.11 -32.84 10.63
C ALA A 276 18.80 -31.57 9.82
N ILE A 277 19.25 -31.49 8.56
CA ILE A 277 18.87 -30.42 7.62
C ILE A 277 17.36 -30.42 7.42
N ASP A 278 16.75 -31.57 7.12
CA ASP A 278 15.30 -31.69 6.97
C ASP A 278 14.54 -31.25 8.24
N GLN A 279 15.05 -31.61 9.42
CA GLN A 279 14.47 -31.22 10.69
C GLN A 279 14.57 -29.70 10.91
N MET A 280 15.71 -29.09 10.59
CA MET A 280 15.91 -27.64 10.66
C MET A 280 14.92 -26.90 9.74
N CYS A 281 14.84 -27.29 8.46
CA CYS A 281 13.89 -26.72 7.49
C CYS A 281 12.43 -26.86 7.94
N ARG A 282 12.07 -27.99 8.59
CA ARG A 282 10.73 -28.17 9.15
C ARG A 282 10.47 -27.19 10.29
N LYS A 283 11.43 -27.01 11.19
CA LYS A 283 11.29 -26.12 12.34
C LYS A 283 11.27 -24.64 11.96
N THR A 284 12.08 -24.21 11.00
CA THR A 284 11.99 -22.83 10.46
C THR A 284 10.64 -22.58 9.81
N ARG A 285 10.11 -23.55 9.05
CA ARG A 285 8.76 -23.47 8.47
C ARG A 285 7.64 -23.42 9.52
N ASP A 286 7.75 -24.20 10.59
CA ASP A 286 6.78 -24.19 11.69
C ASP A 286 6.76 -22.82 12.41
N LEU A 287 7.94 -22.25 12.69
CA LEU A 287 8.08 -20.90 13.22
C LEU A 287 7.49 -19.85 12.26
N ARG A 288 7.86 -19.89 10.97
CA ARG A 288 7.32 -19.01 9.92
C ARG A 288 5.79 -19.06 9.88
N ARG A 289 5.20 -20.25 10.05
CA ARG A 289 3.73 -20.44 10.11
C ARG A 289 3.11 -19.83 11.37
N GLN A 290 3.74 -19.97 12.54
CA GLN A 290 3.21 -19.33 13.76
C GLN A 290 3.28 -17.82 13.69
N LEU A 291 4.36 -17.26 13.13
CA LEU A 291 4.51 -15.82 12.92
C LEU A 291 3.45 -15.28 11.95
N ARG A 292 3.21 -15.93 10.81
CA ARG A 292 2.12 -15.55 9.89
C ARG A 292 0.77 -15.56 10.60
N LYS A 293 0.46 -16.60 11.39
CA LYS A 293 -0.79 -16.63 12.15
C LYS A 293 -0.90 -15.52 13.19
N ALA A 294 0.21 -15.15 13.85
CA ALA A 294 0.22 -14.03 14.79
C ALA A 294 -0.09 -12.70 14.12
N VAL A 295 0.52 -12.45 12.95
CA VAL A 295 0.21 -11.30 12.10
C VAL A 295 -1.28 -11.29 11.74
N VAL A 296 -1.84 -12.42 11.32
CA VAL A 296 -3.27 -12.51 10.99
C VAL A 296 -4.16 -12.28 12.22
N ASP A 297 -3.77 -12.77 13.41
CA ASP A 297 -4.51 -12.46 14.65
C ASP A 297 -4.60 -10.93 14.83
N HIS A 298 -3.49 -10.21 14.63
CA HIS A 298 -3.43 -8.75 14.72
C HIS A 298 -4.28 -8.04 13.67
N VAL A 299 -4.26 -8.52 12.42
CA VAL A 299 -5.11 -7.98 11.34
C VAL A 299 -6.59 -8.15 11.69
N SER A 300 -6.97 -9.36 12.11
CA SER A 300 -8.36 -9.70 12.44
C SER A 300 -8.90 -8.85 13.60
N ASP A 301 -8.08 -8.54 14.60
CA ASP A 301 -8.47 -7.74 15.77
C ASP A 301 -8.43 -6.24 15.48
N SER A 302 -7.38 -5.72 14.84
CA SER A 302 -7.15 -4.28 14.67
C SER A 302 -7.99 -3.65 13.55
N PHE A 303 -8.32 -4.43 12.52
CA PHE A 303 -9.11 -3.96 11.36
C PHE A 303 -10.59 -4.36 11.45
N LEU A 304 -11.07 -4.75 12.63
CA LEU A 304 -12.48 -5.07 12.87
C LEU A 304 -13.35 -3.82 13.01
N GLU A 305 -12.97 -2.90 13.89
CA GLU A 305 -13.66 -1.63 14.13
C GLU A 305 -12.74 -0.44 13.85
N THR A 306 -12.77 0.07 12.63
CA THR A 306 -11.84 1.12 12.19
C THR A 306 -12.44 2.54 12.20
N THR A 307 -13.75 2.67 12.40
CA THR A 307 -14.47 3.96 12.30
C THR A 307 -14.87 4.54 13.65
N THR A 308 -15.03 3.71 14.69
CA THR A 308 -15.53 4.14 16.02
C THR A 308 -14.70 5.28 16.64
N PRO A 309 -13.34 5.21 16.68
CA PRO A 309 -12.55 6.28 17.30
C PRO A 309 -12.70 7.64 16.59
N LEU A 310 -12.85 7.63 15.26
CA LEU A 310 -13.10 8.83 14.47
C LEU A 310 -14.47 9.45 14.75
N LEU A 311 -15.52 8.61 14.79
CA LEU A 311 -16.88 9.07 15.06
C LEU A 311 -16.99 9.68 16.46
N ASP A 312 -16.37 9.05 17.46
CA ASP A 312 -16.30 9.56 18.83
C ASP A 312 -15.57 10.91 18.92
N LEU A 313 -14.47 11.08 18.19
CA LEU A 313 -13.73 12.34 18.10
C LEU A 313 -14.60 13.45 17.48
N ILE A 314 -15.27 13.15 16.36
CA ILE A 314 -16.14 14.12 15.66
C ILE A 314 -17.32 14.50 16.55
N GLU A 315 -17.93 13.54 17.23
CA GLU A 315 -19.07 13.81 18.10
C GLU A 315 -18.67 14.64 19.32
N ALA A 316 -17.49 14.36 19.91
CA ALA A 316 -16.92 15.23 20.93
C ALA A 316 -16.69 16.65 20.41
N ALA A 317 -16.15 16.81 19.19
CA ALA A 317 -15.89 18.11 18.59
C ALA A 317 -17.17 18.94 18.39
N LYS A 318 -18.27 18.32 17.95
CA LYS A 318 -19.56 19.01 17.80
C LYS A 318 -20.11 19.59 19.10
N THR A 319 -19.79 18.99 20.25
CA THR A 319 -20.22 19.50 21.56
C THR A 319 -19.47 20.76 22.01
N GLY A 320 -18.37 21.11 21.35
CA GLY A 320 -17.51 22.23 21.75
C GLY A 320 -16.68 21.97 23.01
N ASN A 321 -16.59 20.72 23.47
CA ASN A 321 -15.83 20.35 24.67
C ASN A 321 -14.38 20.00 24.34
N GLU A 322 -13.48 20.97 24.45
CA GLU A 322 -12.04 20.80 24.17
C GLU A 322 -11.37 19.69 24.98
N LYS A 323 -11.75 19.53 26.25
CA LYS A 323 -11.17 18.47 27.10
C LYS A 323 -11.52 17.09 26.55
N LYS A 324 -12.80 16.88 26.22
CA LYS A 324 -13.29 15.61 25.66
C LYS A 324 -12.65 15.33 24.29
N VAL A 325 -12.44 16.37 23.48
CA VAL A 325 -11.79 16.24 22.17
C VAL A 325 -10.33 15.82 22.32
N ARG A 326 -9.60 16.36 23.30
CA ARG A 326 -8.22 15.94 23.59
C ARG A 326 -8.15 14.46 23.96
N GLU A 327 -9.01 14.02 24.87
CA GLU A 327 -9.10 12.60 25.29
C GLU A 327 -9.43 11.68 24.10
N LYS A 328 -10.40 12.07 23.24
CA LYS A 328 -10.76 11.30 22.05
C LYS A 328 -9.70 11.35 20.96
N ALA A 329 -8.94 12.45 20.84
CA ALA A 329 -7.83 12.57 19.91
C ALA A 329 -6.69 11.61 20.27
N GLU A 330 -6.36 11.47 21.56
CA GLU A 330 -5.36 10.49 22.01
C GLU A 330 -5.77 9.04 21.68
N ILE A 331 -7.05 8.70 21.87
CA ILE A 331 -7.58 7.37 21.49
C ILE A 331 -7.49 7.16 19.97
N PHE A 332 -7.86 8.19 19.19
CA PHE A 332 -7.78 8.13 17.73
C PHE A 332 -6.33 8.00 17.23
N THR A 333 -5.37 8.72 17.82
CA THR A 333 -3.94 8.60 17.52
C THR A 333 -3.42 7.21 17.82
N LYS A 334 -3.69 6.67 19.02
CA LYS A 334 -3.27 5.31 19.38
C LYS A 334 -3.85 4.26 18.44
N HIS A 335 -5.11 4.43 18.01
CA HIS A 335 -5.72 3.53 17.04
C HIS A 335 -5.03 3.63 15.66
N ALA A 336 -4.70 4.84 15.19
CA ALA A 336 -3.96 5.05 13.96
C ALA A 336 -2.56 4.41 14.00
N GLU A 337 -1.83 4.63 15.10
CA GLU A 337 -0.52 4.00 15.37
C GLU A 337 -0.64 2.49 15.35
N LYS A 338 -1.70 1.92 15.94
CA LYS A 338 -1.94 0.48 15.93
C LYS A 338 -2.18 -0.08 14.52
N LEU A 339 -2.98 0.61 13.70
CA LEU A 339 -3.19 0.19 12.30
C LEU A 339 -1.87 0.16 11.51
N VAL A 340 -1.01 1.16 11.72
CA VAL A 340 0.30 1.27 11.07
C VAL A 340 1.27 0.20 11.57
N GLU A 341 1.31 -0.04 12.89
CA GLU A 341 2.12 -1.09 13.50
C GLU A 341 1.77 -2.47 12.91
N VAL A 342 0.48 -2.81 12.88
CA VAL A 342 0.01 -4.08 12.32
C VAL A 342 0.32 -4.19 10.83
N ALA A 343 0.13 -3.12 10.06
CA ALA A 343 0.51 -3.09 8.65
C ALA A 343 2.00 -3.39 8.44
N ASN A 344 2.88 -2.81 9.27
CA ASN A 344 4.32 -3.08 9.21
C ASN A 344 4.68 -4.51 9.63
N LEU A 345 3.97 -5.09 10.60
CA LEU A 345 4.14 -6.51 10.96
C LEU A 345 3.76 -7.43 9.80
N VAL A 346 2.67 -7.13 9.08
CA VAL A 346 2.28 -7.87 7.88
C VAL A 346 3.36 -7.75 6.81
N CYS A 347 3.89 -6.54 6.57
CA CYS A 347 4.99 -6.35 5.63
C CYS A 347 6.22 -7.17 5.99
N SER A 348 6.60 -7.24 7.27
CA SER A 348 7.80 -7.97 7.71
C SER A 348 7.80 -9.46 7.37
N MET A 349 6.60 -10.06 7.25
CA MET A 349 6.39 -11.49 7.00
C MET A 349 5.99 -11.81 5.56
N SER A 350 5.91 -10.82 4.68
CA SER A 350 5.52 -11.01 3.27
C SER A 350 6.74 -11.03 2.35
N SER A 351 6.72 -11.96 1.39
CA SER A 351 7.69 -12.03 0.29
C SER A 351 7.21 -11.26 -0.96
N ASN A 352 6.01 -10.66 -0.94
CA ASN A 352 5.46 -9.90 -2.06
C ASN A 352 5.96 -8.44 -2.00
N GLU A 353 7.06 -8.13 -2.69
CA GLU A 353 7.70 -6.80 -2.65
C GLU A 353 6.76 -5.66 -3.10
N ASP A 354 6.01 -5.87 -4.19
CA ASP A 354 5.08 -4.87 -4.71
C ASP A 354 3.94 -4.60 -3.70
N GLY A 355 3.40 -5.67 -3.11
CA GLY A 355 2.39 -5.54 -2.06
C GLY A 355 2.91 -4.88 -0.79
N VAL A 356 4.14 -5.21 -0.35
CA VAL A 356 4.81 -4.57 0.79
C VAL A 356 4.96 -3.07 0.55
N LYS A 357 5.40 -2.66 -0.64
CA LYS A 357 5.50 -1.25 -1.03
C LYS A 357 4.15 -0.53 -0.94
N MET A 358 3.07 -1.16 -1.42
CA MET A 358 1.73 -0.58 -1.37
C MET A 358 1.23 -0.40 0.07
N VAL A 359 1.43 -1.40 0.93
CA VAL A 359 1.04 -1.32 2.35
C VAL A 359 1.82 -0.24 3.08
N ARG A 360 3.15 -0.21 2.94
CA ARG A 360 4.00 0.82 3.59
C ARG A 360 3.63 2.23 3.13
N TYR A 361 3.35 2.40 1.84
CA TYR A 361 2.87 3.68 1.32
C TYR A 361 1.51 4.07 1.92
N ALA A 362 0.55 3.14 1.96
CA ALA A 362 -0.76 3.39 2.56
C ALA A 362 -0.68 3.71 4.06
N ALA A 363 0.24 3.07 4.79
CA ALA A 363 0.52 3.32 6.20
C ALA A 363 1.11 4.72 6.42
N ALA A 364 2.11 5.14 5.63
CA ALA A 364 2.66 6.49 5.71
C ALA A 364 1.60 7.58 5.43
N GLN A 365 0.65 7.29 4.53
CA GLN A 365 -0.49 8.18 4.29
C GLN A 365 -1.42 8.28 5.51
N ILE A 366 -1.65 7.18 6.25
CA ILE A 366 -2.40 7.20 7.51
C ILE A 366 -1.69 8.08 8.56
N GLU A 367 -0.39 7.90 8.75
CA GLU A 367 0.41 8.68 9.70
C GLU A 367 0.36 10.18 9.35
N SER A 368 0.52 10.53 8.08
CA SER A 368 0.48 11.93 7.65
C SER A 368 -0.91 12.57 7.78
N LEU A 369 -1.99 11.80 7.61
CA LEU A 369 -3.36 12.29 7.65
C LEU A 369 -3.91 12.42 9.07
N CYS A 370 -3.48 11.55 10.00
CA CYS A 370 -4.00 11.50 11.37
C CYS A 370 -3.97 12.87 12.09
N PRO A 371 -2.85 13.62 12.13
CA PRO A 371 -2.82 14.95 12.76
C PRO A 371 -3.77 15.95 12.09
N GLN A 372 -3.99 15.82 10.78
CA GLN A 372 -4.83 16.75 10.03
C GLN A 372 -6.32 16.55 10.34
N VAL A 373 -6.74 15.31 10.58
CA VAL A 373 -8.09 14.98 11.06
C VAL A 373 -8.32 15.55 12.46
N ILE A 374 -7.32 15.43 13.35
CA ILE A 374 -7.38 16.00 14.71
C ILE A 374 -7.45 17.54 14.66
N ASN A 375 -6.68 18.17 13.77
CA ASN A 375 -6.75 19.62 13.55
C ASN A 375 -8.15 20.04 13.07
N ALA A 376 -8.74 19.32 12.12
CA ALA A 376 -10.10 19.59 11.65
C ALA A 376 -11.14 19.45 12.78
N ALA A 377 -11.02 18.44 13.64
CA ALA A 377 -11.88 18.24 14.81
C ALA A 377 -11.70 19.38 15.83
N SER A 378 -10.46 19.80 16.08
CA SER A 378 -10.15 20.89 17.02
C SER A 378 -10.71 22.23 16.53
N ILE A 379 -10.60 22.52 15.22
CA ILE A 379 -11.23 23.70 14.60
C ILE A 379 -12.75 23.64 14.78
N LEU A 380 -13.37 22.50 14.53
CA LEU A 380 -14.82 22.31 14.71
C LEU A 380 -15.23 22.52 16.16
N THR A 381 -14.39 22.14 17.12
CA THR A 381 -14.64 22.33 18.56
C THR A 381 -14.75 23.80 18.93
N VAL A 382 -13.85 24.64 18.40
CA VAL A 382 -13.86 26.10 18.65
C VAL A 382 -15.00 26.79 17.89
N ARG A 383 -15.37 26.27 16.70
CA ARG A 383 -16.39 26.85 15.81
C ARG A 383 -17.48 25.83 15.41
N PRO A 384 -18.27 25.28 16.36
CA PRO A 384 -19.18 24.16 16.10
C PRO A 384 -20.33 24.52 15.16
N ASN A 385 -20.75 25.79 15.16
CA ASN A 385 -21.83 26.30 14.30
C ASN A 385 -21.33 26.81 12.93
N SER A 386 -20.02 26.77 12.67
CA SER A 386 -19.49 27.26 11.41
C SER A 386 -19.67 26.23 10.30
N LYS A 387 -20.47 26.56 9.29
CA LYS A 387 -20.69 25.69 8.12
C LYS A 387 -19.39 25.26 7.44
N VAL A 388 -18.43 26.18 7.27
CA VAL A 388 -17.13 25.85 6.66
C VAL A 388 -16.31 24.88 7.51
N ALA A 389 -16.39 24.95 8.85
CA ALA A 389 -15.71 24.00 9.74
C ALA A 389 -16.37 22.62 9.70
N GLN A 390 -17.71 22.56 9.64
CA GLN A 390 -18.47 21.31 9.48
C GLN A 390 -18.19 20.63 8.13
N GLU A 391 -18.16 21.42 7.04
CA GLU A 391 -17.76 20.95 5.71
C GLU A 391 -16.34 20.39 5.73
N ASN A 392 -15.38 21.11 6.32
CA ASN A 392 -13.99 20.67 6.43
C ASN A 392 -13.86 19.34 7.20
N MET A 393 -14.50 19.23 8.37
CA MET A 393 -14.48 17.98 9.14
C MET A 393 -15.08 16.81 8.35
N THR A 394 -16.16 17.05 7.60
CA THR A 394 -16.78 16.02 6.74
C THR A 394 -15.81 15.56 5.65
N THR A 395 -15.08 16.48 5.01
CA THR A 395 -14.07 16.14 4.00
C THR A 395 -12.90 15.35 4.60
N TYR A 396 -12.39 15.74 5.77
CA TYR A 396 -11.31 15.00 6.44
C TYR A 396 -11.77 13.62 6.93
N ARG A 397 -13.02 13.48 7.40
CA ARG A 397 -13.62 12.19 7.74
C ARG A 397 -13.61 11.25 6.52
N GLN A 398 -14.12 11.71 5.38
CA GLN A 398 -14.16 10.91 4.15
C GLN A 398 -12.74 10.54 3.68
N ALA A 399 -11.79 11.47 3.76
CA ALA A 399 -10.40 11.20 3.42
C ALA A 399 -9.80 10.09 4.31
N TRP A 400 -10.09 10.11 5.61
CA TRP A 400 -9.66 9.08 6.55
C TRP A 400 -10.29 7.72 6.26
N GLU A 401 -11.61 7.66 6.12
CA GLU A 401 -12.35 6.41 5.83
C GLU A 401 -11.85 5.75 4.53
N VAL A 402 -11.57 6.56 3.50
CA VAL A 402 -10.98 6.06 2.25
C VAL A 402 -9.55 5.55 2.46
N GLN A 403 -8.72 6.27 3.22
CA GLN A 403 -7.33 5.87 3.43
C GLN A 403 -7.20 4.60 4.27
N VAL A 404 -8.03 4.45 5.30
CA VAL A 404 -8.11 3.22 6.10
C VAL A 404 -8.56 2.05 5.25
N ARG A 405 -9.55 2.25 4.37
CA ARG A 405 -9.98 1.20 3.45
C ARG A 405 -8.86 0.76 2.50
N ILE A 406 -8.13 1.71 1.90
CA ILE A 406 -6.97 1.40 1.04
C ILE A 406 -5.91 0.61 1.81
N LEU A 407 -5.59 1.00 3.05
CA LEU A 407 -4.64 0.25 3.88
C LEU A 407 -5.15 -1.17 4.17
N THR A 408 -6.45 -1.31 4.46
CA THR A 408 -7.07 -2.61 4.74
C THR A 408 -6.98 -3.53 3.53
N GLU A 409 -7.38 -3.05 2.35
CA GLU A 409 -7.32 -3.79 1.09
C GLU A 409 -5.88 -4.20 0.76
N ALA A 410 -4.91 -3.29 0.88
CA ALA A 410 -3.50 -3.60 0.63
C ALA A 410 -2.93 -4.64 1.62
N VAL A 411 -3.34 -4.60 2.90
CA VAL A 411 -2.96 -5.59 3.90
C VAL A 411 -3.56 -6.95 3.59
N ASP A 412 -4.83 -6.99 3.17
CA ASP A 412 -5.50 -8.22 2.78
C ASP A 412 -4.82 -8.86 1.55
N ASP A 413 -4.39 -8.06 0.55
CA ASP A 413 -3.71 -8.53 -0.67
C ASP A 413 -2.38 -9.27 -0.40
N ILE A 414 -1.67 -8.92 0.68
CA ILE A 414 -0.42 -9.59 1.07
C ILE A 414 -0.60 -10.64 2.17
N THR A 415 -1.82 -10.79 2.68
CA THR A 415 -2.17 -11.79 3.68
C THR A 415 -2.71 -13.05 3.00
N THR A 416 -2.17 -14.21 3.33
CA THR A 416 -2.63 -15.48 2.75
C THR A 416 -4.05 -15.82 3.19
N ILE A 417 -4.95 -16.06 2.23
CA ILE A 417 -6.37 -16.38 2.48
C ILE A 417 -6.54 -17.57 3.43
N ASP A 418 -5.70 -18.61 3.31
CA ASP A 418 -5.75 -19.79 4.17
C ASP A 418 -5.49 -19.47 5.65
N ASP A 419 -4.50 -18.61 5.92
CA ASP A 419 -4.19 -18.20 7.29
C ASP A 419 -5.28 -17.26 7.82
N PHE A 420 -5.79 -16.36 6.98
CA PHE A 420 -6.91 -15.47 7.31
C PHE A 420 -8.17 -16.23 7.70
N LEU A 421 -8.57 -17.23 6.92
CA LEU A 421 -9.74 -18.05 7.21
C LEU A 421 -9.56 -18.89 8.47
N ALA A 422 -8.40 -19.53 8.64
CA ALA A 422 -8.12 -20.37 9.80
C ALA A 422 -8.11 -19.55 11.11
N VAL A 423 -7.56 -18.34 11.11
CA VAL A 423 -7.59 -17.45 12.28
C VAL A 423 -9.00 -16.92 12.52
N SER A 424 -9.70 -16.46 11.47
CA SER A 424 -11.05 -15.92 11.60
C SER A 424 -12.04 -16.94 12.15
N GLU A 425 -11.93 -18.22 11.75
CA GLU A 425 -12.72 -19.32 12.31
C GLU A 425 -12.52 -19.46 13.83
N ASN A 426 -11.26 -19.48 14.29
CA ASN A 426 -10.94 -19.57 15.71
C ASN A 426 -11.45 -18.36 16.50
N HIS A 427 -11.32 -17.16 15.94
CA HIS A 427 -11.80 -15.92 16.57
C HIS A 427 -13.32 -15.90 16.69
N ILE A 428 -14.04 -16.28 15.62
CA ILE A 428 -15.50 -16.37 15.65
C ILE A 428 -15.95 -17.41 16.69
N LEU A 429 -15.28 -18.56 16.76
CA LEU A 429 -15.59 -19.59 17.76
C LEU A 429 -15.39 -19.08 19.20
N GLU A 430 -14.30 -18.37 19.45
CA GLU A 430 -14.05 -17.75 20.76
C GLU A 430 -15.09 -16.68 21.10
N ASP A 431 -15.42 -15.79 20.15
CA ASP A 431 -16.41 -14.75 20.35
C ASP A 431 -17.81 -15.34 20.59
N VAL A 432 -18.16 -16.46 19.93
CA VAL A 432 -19.38 -17.24 20.19
C VAL A 432 -19.39 -17.80 21.62
N ASN A 433 -18.28 -18.38 22.08
CA ASN A 433 -18.18 -18.89 23.46
C ASN A 433 -18.37 -17.76 24.48
N LYS A 434 -17.73 -16.60 24.28
CA LYS A 434 -17.90 -15.42 25.14
C LYS A 434 -19.35 -14.90 25.11
N CYS A 435 -19.97 -14.87 23.93
CA CYS A 435 -21.36 -14.47 23.74
C CYS A 435 -22.34 -15.38 24.52
N VAL A 436 -22.13 -16.70 24.47
CA VAL A 436 -22.93 -17.67 25.23
C VAL A 436 -22.72 -17.47 26.74
N MET A 437 -21.50 -17.24 27.20
CA MET A 437 -21.22 -16.96 28.62
C MET A 437 -21.91 -15.67 29.07
N ALA A 438 -21.82 -14.58 28.30
CA ALA A 438 -22.49 -13.31 28.59
C ALA A 438 -24.02 -13.48 28.69
N LEU A 439 -24.61 -14.31 27.81
CA LEU A 439 -26.03 -14.65 27.87
C LEU A 439 -26.38 -15.42 29.16
N GLN A 440 -25.55 -16.40 29.57
CA GLN A 440 -25.78 -17.19 30.77
C GLN A 440 -25.73 -16.35 32.06
N VAL A 441 -24.82 -15.37 32.12
CA VAL A 441 -24.68 -14.48 33.28
C VAL A 441 -25.60 -13.25 33.22
N GLY A 442 -26.30 -13.04 32.10
CA GLY A 442 -27.20 -11.91 31.91
C GLY A 442 -26.50 -10.57 31.68
N ASP A 443 -25.26 -10.55 31.19
CA ASP A 443 -24.53 -9.32 30.88
C ASP A 443 -24.90 -8.80 29.48
N ALA A 444 -25.85 -7.86 29.44
CA ALA A 444 -26.34 -7.27 28.19
C ALA A 444 -25.27 -6.46 27.42
N ARG A 445 -24.29 -5.89 28.12
CA ARG A 445 -23.24 -5.07 27.48
C ARG A 445 -22.27 -5.97 26.75
N ASP A 446 -21.77 -6.98 27.44
CA ASP A 446 -20.78 -7.89 26.90
C ASP A 446 -21.42 -8.75 25.80
N LEU A 447 -22.68 -9.17 25.97
CA LEU A 447 -23.46 -9.84 24.92
C LEU A 447 -23.53 -9.01 23.62
N ARG A 448 -23.83 -7.70 23.73
CA ARG A 448 -23.90 -6.80 22.58
C ARG A 448 -22.54 -6.62 21.91
N ALA A 449 -21.49 -6.46 22.71
CA ALA A 449 -20.12 -6.32 22.20
C ALA A 449 -19.67 -7.58 21.46
N THR A 450 -19.86 -8.77 22.05
CA THR A 450 -19.46 -10.04 21.42
C THR A 450 -20.28 -10.34 20.17
N ALA A 451 -21.59 -10.04 20.17
CA ALA A 451 -22.43 -10.21 18.99
C ALA A 451 -21.99 -9.27 17.84
N GLY A 452 -21.64 -8.03 18.16
CA GLY A 452 -21.07 -7.07 17.21
C GLY A 452 -19.76 -7.57 16.61
N ALA A 453 -18.85 -8.11 17.43
CA ALA A 453 -17.58 -8.68 16.97
C ALA A 453 -17.80 -9.88 16.02
N ILE A 454 -18.70 -10.81 16.36
CA ILE A 454 -19.06 -11.94 15.49
C ILE A 454 -19.58 -11.44 14.13
N GLN A 455 -20.47 -10.45 14.14
CA GLN A 455 -20.99 -9.88 12.90
C GLN A 455 -19.91 -9.19 12.08
N GLY A 456 -19.06 -8.39 12.71
CA GLY A 456 -17.96 -7.69 12.05
C GLY A 456 -16.99 -8.67 11.40
N ARG A 457 -16.54 -9.70 12.12
CA ARG A 457 -15.63 -10.72 11.60
C ARG A 457 -16.29 -11.54 10.49
N SER A 458 -17.54 -11.96 10.66
CA SER A 458 -18.26 -12.70 9.62
C SER A 458 -18.41 -11.87 8.33
N SER A 459 -18.74 -10.58 8.46
CA SER A 459 -18.80 -9.68 7.32
C SER A 459 -17.44 -9.50 6.65
N ARG A 460 -16.36 -9.39 7.45
CA ARG A 460 -15.00 -9.29 6.92
C ARG A 460 -14.63 -10.55 6.14
N VAL A 461 -14.93 -11.73 6.67
CA VAL A 461 -14.73 -13.02 5.97
C VAL A 461 -15.45 -13.03 4.63
N CYS A 462 -16.73 -12.64 4.60
CA CYS A 462 -17.46 -12.56 3.34
C CYS A 462 -16.79 -11.63 2.33
N ASN A 463 -16.37 -10.44 2.75
CA ASN A 463 -15.78 -9.44 1.86
C ASN A 463 -14.40 -9.89 1.31
N VAL A 464 -13.54 -10.46 2.17
CA VAL A 464 -12.21 -10.95 1.76
C VAL A 464 -12.35 -12.14 0.81
N VAL A 465 -13.27 -13.07 1.09
CA VAL A 465 -13.51 -14.22 0.20
C VAL A 465 -14.13 -13.80 -1.13
N GLU A 466 -15.08 -12.84 -1.14
CA GLU A 466 -15.64 -12.29 -2.38
C GLU A 466 -14.55 -11.65 -3.25
N ALA A 467 -13.71 -10.79 -2.66
CA ALA A 467 -12.60 -10.16 -3.37
C ALA A 467 -11.58 -11.18 -3.90
N GLU A 468 -11.27 -12.22 -3.12
CA GLU A 468 -10.37 -13.28 -3.56
C GLU A 468 -10.98 -14.11 -4.70
N MET A 469 -12.30 -14.34 -4.70
CA MET A 469 -12.97 -15.05 -5.80
C MET A 469 -12.97 -14.27 -7.12
N ASP A 470 -12.86 -12.94 -7.09
CA ASP A 470 -12.75 -12.10 -8.29
C ASP A 470 -11.41 -12.32 -9.02
N ASN A 471 -10.39 -12.88 -8.34
CA ASN A 471 -9.11 -13.26 -8.95
C ASN A 471 -9.18 -14.52 -9.82
N TYR A 472 -10.30 -15.26 -9.78
CA TYR A 472 -10.48 -16.53 -10.50
C TYR A 472 -11.50 -16.40 -11.63
N GLU A 473 -11.30 -17.18 -12.71
CA GLU A 473 -12.32 -17.30 -13.75
C GLU A 473 -13.61 -17.94 -13.20
N PRO A 474 -14.80 -17.42 -13.57
CA PRO A 474 -16.08 -17.98 -13.13
C PRO A 474 -16.23 -19.46 -13.48
N CYS A 475 -16.34 -20.31 -12.46
CA CYS A 475 -16.45 -21.76 -12.61
C CYS A 475 -17.25 -22.40 -11.46
N ILE A 476 -17.33 -23.73 -11.42
CA ILE A 476 -18.06 -24.46 -10.36
C ILE A 476 -17.45 -24.18 -8.98
N TYR A 477 -16.12 -24.04 -8.89
CA TYR A 477 -15.44 -23.72 -7.65
C TYR A 477 -15.87 -22.35 -7.11
N THR A 478 -15.71 -21.27 -7.90
CA THR A 478 -16.07 -19.91 -7.47
C THR A 478 -17.56 -19.81 -7.15
N LYS A 479 -18.43 -20.47 -7.93
CA LYS A 479 -19.87 -20.51 -7.65
C LYS A 479 -20.18 -21.14 -6.29
N ARG A 480 -19.58 -22.29 -5.95
CA ARG A 480 -19.83 -22.97 -4.66
C ARG A 480 -19.35 -22.14 -3.47
N VAL A 481 -18.19 -21.47 -3.62
CA VAL A 481 -17.66 -20.59 -2.57
C VAL A 481 -18.60 -19.39 -2.36
N LEU A 482 -19.01 -18.72 -3.44
CA LEU A 482 -19.92 -17.56 -3.37
C LEU A 482 -21.31 -17.94 -2.83
N GLU A 483 -21.80 -19.15 -3.13
CA GLU A 483 -23.04 -19.67 -2.51
C GLU A 483 -22.89 -19.83 -0.99
N ALA A 484 -21.76 -20.35 -0.50
CA ALA A 484 -21.50 -20.46 0.94
C ALA A 484 -21.40 -19.08 1.61
N VAL A 485 -20.72 -18.12 0.97
CA VAL A 485 -20.64 -16.73 1.43
C VAL A 485 -22.03 -16.11 1.54
N LYS A 486 -22.87 -16.31 0.51
CA LYS A 486 -24.25 -15.82 0.50
C LYS A 486 -25.05 -16.41 1.66
N VAL A 487 -24.94 -17.71 1.93
CA VAL A 487 -25.60 -18.36 3.06
C VAL A 487 -25.14 -17.78 4.40
N LEU A 488 -23.83 -17.56 4.59
CA LEU A 488 -23.32 -16.94 5.81
C LEU A 488 -23.91 -15.53 6.02
N ARG A 489 -23.93 -14.72 4.96
CA ARG A 489 -24.44 -13.34 4.97
C ARG A 489 -25.95 -13.26 5.20
N GLU A 490 -26.72 -14.15 4.56
CA GLU A 490 -28.19 -14.13 4.57
C GLU A 490 -28.82 -14.93 5.69
N GLN A 491 -28.13 -15.91 6.28
CA GLN A 491 -28.71 -16.80 7.30
C GLN A 491 -27.91 -16.78 8.60
N GLY A 492 -26.58 -16.91 8.52
CA GLY A 492 -25.72 -16.96 9.70
C GLY A 492 -25.70 -15.65 10.49
N MET A 493 -25.57 -14.51 9.80
CA MET A 493 -25.45 -13.20 10.46
C MET A 493 -26.74 -12.70 11.12
N TYR A 494 -27.91 -13.17 10.67
CA TYR A 494 -29.21 -12.77 11.24
C TYR A 494 -29.39 -13.22 12.69
N ILE A 495 -28.73 -14.30 13.09
CA ILE A 495 -28.83 -14.87 14.45
C ILE A 495 -28.27 -13.89 15.50
N PHE A 496 -27.30 -13.06 15.12
CA PHE A 496 -26.60 -12.15 16.03
C PHE A 496 -27.07 -10.69 15.93
N ARG A 497 -28.17 -10.41 15.22
CA ARG A 497 -28.79 -9.06 15.22
C ARG A 497 -29.48 -8.84 16.56
N ILE A 498 -28.79 -8.14 17.47
CA ILE A 498 -29.28 -7.77 18.82
C ILE A 498 -29.71 -6.31 18.92
#